data_AF-A0A961Q308-F1
#
_entry.id   AF-A0A961Q308-F1
#
_cell.length_a   1.000
_cell.length_b   1.000
_cell.length_c   1.000
_cell.angle_alpha   90.00
_cell.angle_beta   90.00
_cell.angle_gamma   90.00
#
_symmetry.space_group_name_H-M   'P 1'
#
loop_
_entity.id
_entity.type
_entity.pdbx_description
1 polymer ?
#
loop_
_entity_poly.entity_id
_entity_poly.type
_entity_poly.pdbx_seq_one_letter_code
_entity_poly.pdbx_strand_id
1 'polypeptide(L)'
;MRIERRFTEAGQDAYAEIEFRKATSEIKNPDGSVVFRQEDIEVPADWSQVATDILAQKYFRKAGVPVALKRIEENSIPSWLWRSMADEEALAALDETSRFVGERSSKEVFNRLAGTWTYWGWKGRYFDTEDDARAFYDEMCFMLAAQMCAPNSPQWFNTGLHWAYGIDGPGQGHYYVDAETGRLTKSKSAYEHPQP
;
A
#
# COMPACT_ATOMS: atom_id res chain seq x y z
N MET A 1 18.01 -13.83 -2.87
CA MET A 1 17.89 -13.03 -4.10
C MET A 1 18.63 -11.73 -3.86
N ARG A 2 19.59 -11.41 -4.73
CA ARG A 2 20.27 -10.12 -4.75
C ARG A 2 19.48 -9.14 -5.61
N ILE A 3 19.37 -7.89 -5.16
CA ILE A 3 18.62 -6.85 -5.84
C ILE A 3 19.56 -5.68 -6.11
N GLU A 4 19.82 -5.44 -7.39
CA GLU A 4 20.61 -4.29 -7.84
C GLU A 4 19.67 -3.08 -8.01
N ARG A 5 20.03 -1.95 -7.38
CA ARG A 5 19.32 -0.68 -7.56
C ARG A 5 19.56 -0.13 -8.97
N ARG A 6 18.50 0.32 -9.63
CA ARG A 6 18.54 0.87 -10.99
C ARG A 6 18.00 2.29 -11.06
N PHE A 7 16.99 2.58 -10.25
CA PHE A 7 16.25 3.84 -10.28
C PHE A 7 16.32 4.61 -8.97
N THR A 8 16.84 4.00 -7.91
CA THR A 8 16.88 4.57 -6.56
C THR A 8 18.29 4.55 -5.98
N GLU A 9 18.56 5.48 -5.07
CA GLU A 9 19.82 5.53 -4.32
C GLU A 9 19.62 5.07 -2.87
N ALA A 10 20.59 4.31 -2.35
CA ALA A 10 20.51 3.81 -0.98
C ALA A 10 20.50 4.96 0.05
N GLY A 11 19.55 4.92 0.98
CA GLY A 11 19.39 5.93 2.01
C GLY A 11 18.63 7.20 1.59
N GLN A 12 18.16 7.27 0.34
CA GLN A 12 17.27 8.33 -0.14
C GLN A 12 15.81 7.86 -0.15
N ASP A 13 14.90 8.83 -0.26
CA ASP A 13 13.48 8.54 -0.46
C ASP A 13 13.28 7.86 -1.83
N ALA A 14 12.47 6.80 -1.89
CA ALA A 14 12.21 6.03 -3.11
C ALA A 14 11.62 6.87 -4.25
N TYR A 15 11.08 8.05 -3.94
CA TYR A 15 10.48 8.98 -4.87
C TYR A 15 11.34 10.23 -5.13
N ALA A 16 12.59 10.26 -4.67
CA ALA A 16 13.44 11.47 -4.71
C ALA A 16 13.58 12.09 -6.12
N GLU A 17 13.58 11.28 -7.17
CA GLU A 17 13.68 11.73 -8.56
C GLU A 17 12.33 11.90 -9.28
N ILE A 18 11.20 11.75 -8.56
CA ILE A 18 9.86 11.87 -9.13
C ILE A 18 9.18 13.11 -8.56
N GLU A 19 8.80 14.06 -9.41
CA GLU A 19 7.98 15.19 -9.01
C GLU A 19 6.53 14.74 -8.75
N PHE A 20 5.92 15.24 -7.67
CA PHE A 20 4.51 15.02 -7.35
C PHE A 20 3.74 16.33 -7.39
N ARG A 21 2.50 16.26 -7.86
CA ARG A 21 1.56 17.38 -7.90
C ARG A 21 0.28 17.07 -7.13
N LYS A 22 -0.39 18.14 -6.69
CA LYS A 22 -1.78 18.05 -6.24
C LYS A 22 -2.72 17.96 -7.44
N ALA A 23 -3.77 17.17 -7.30
CA ALA A 23 -4.80 16.99 -8.30
C ALA A 23 -6.18 16.87 -7.63
N THR A 24 -7.22 16.97 -8.46
CA THR A 24 -8.59 16.67 -8.10
C THR A 24 -9.11 15.60 -9.05
N SER A 25 -9.73 14.56 -8.51
CA SER A 25 -10.53 13.63 -9.30
C SER A 25 -12.00 13.96 -9.14
N GLU A 26 -12.71 14.06 -10.25
CA GLU A 26 -14.14 14.41 -10.26
C GLU A 26 -14.89 13.64 -11.34
N ILE A 27 -16.03 13.04 -10.97
CA ILE A 27 -17.00 12.46 -11.90
C ILE A 27 -18.26 13.32 -11.85
N LYS A 28 -18.75 13.73 -13.02
CA LYS A 28 -20.04 14.40 -13.17
C LYS A 28 -21.00 13.58 -14.01
N ASN A 29 -22.28 13.68 -13.69
CA ASN A 29 -23.36 13.26 -14.55
C ASN A 29 -23.46 14.18 -15.79
N PRO A 30 -24.17 13.77 -16.85
CA PRO A 30 -24.43 14.62 -18.02
C PRO A 30 -25.12 15.95 -17.69
N ASP A 31 -25.87 16.01 -16.59
CA ASP A 31 -26.53 17.22 -16.08
C ASP A 31 -25.59 18.15 -15.28
N GLY A 32 -24.32 17.78 -15.12
CA GLY A 32 -23.30 18.52 -14.39
C GLY A 32 -23.25 18.25 -12.88
N SER A 33 -24.16 17.44 -12.32
CA SER A 33 -24.12 17.07 -10.91
C SER A 33 -22.93 16.16 -10.60
N VAL A 34 -22.31 16.36 -9.43
CA VAL A 34 -21.09 15.63 -9.02
C VAL A 34 -21.48 14.27 -8.40
N VAL A 35 -20.94 13.19 -8.98
CA VAL A 35 -21.11 11.81 -8.50
C VAL A 35 -20.01 11.43 -7.51
N PHE A 36 -18.80 11.90 -7.77
CA PHE A 36 -17.63 11.65 -6.93
C PHE A 36 -16.69 12.85 -7.09
N ARG A 37 -16.12 13.31 -5.97
CA ARG A 37 -15.07 14.31 -5.98
C ARG A 37 -14.09 14.00 -4.86
N GLN A 38 -12.81 14.00 -5.18
CA GLN A 38 -11.74 13.89 -4.22
C GLN A 38 -10.66 14.91 -4.58
N GLU A 39 -10.45 15.86 -3.67
CA GLU A 39 -9.53 16.98 -3.84
C GLU A 39 -8.21 16.72 -3.11
N ASP A 40 -7.21 17.56 -3.40
CA ASP A 40 -5.88 17.58 -2.79
C ASP A 40 -5.14 16.23 -2.82
N ILE A 41 -5.48 15.39 -3.80
CA ILE A 41 -4.80 14.11 -3.95
C ILE A 41 -3.41 14.32 -4.54
N GLU A 42 -2.44 13.53 -4.09
CA GLU A 42 -1.05 13.63 -4.51
C GLU A 42 -0.70 12.49 -5.48
N VAL A 43 -0.26 12.85 -6.69
CA VAL A 43 0.10 11.93 -7.77
C VAL A 43 1.39 12.38 -8.47
N PRO A 44 2.14 11.50 -9.13
CA PRO A 44 3.28 11.91 -9.94
C PRO A 44 2.87 12.97 -10.98
N ALA A 45 3.72 13.98 -11.18
CA ALA A 45 3.40 15.15 -11.99
C ALA A 45 3.07 14.75 -13.45
N ASP A 46 3.81 13.79 -13.99
CA ASP A 46 3.68 13.29 -15.35
C ASP A 46 2.45 12.41 -15.60
N TRP A 47 1.70 12.05 -14.55
CA TRP A 47 0.49 11.26 -14.74
C TRP A 47 -0.60 12.05 -15.46
N SER A 48 -1.21 11.39 -16.44
CA SER A 48 -2.43 11.90 -17.08
C SER A 48 -3.57 12.04 -16.07
N GLN A 49 -4.53 12.93 -16.39
CA GLN A 49 -5.75 13.05 -15.60
C GLN A 49 -6.52 11.73 -15.54
N VAL A 50 -6.54 10.95 -16.62
CA VAL A 50 -7.20 9.63 -16.66
C VAL A 50 -6.57 8.65 -15.68
N ALA A 51 -5.23 8.60 -15.60
CA ALA A 51 -4.53 7.74 -14.62
C ALA A 51 -4.82 8.19 -13.18
N THR A 52 -4.81 9.51 -12.95
CA THR A 52 -5.18 10.14 -11.67
C THR A 52 -6.59 9.74 -11.25
N ASP A 53 -7.55 9.82 -12.17
CA ASP A 53 -8.96 9.51 -11.94
C ASP A 53 -9.18 8.02 -11.65
N ILE A 54 -8.54 7.14 -12.41
CA ILE A 54 -8.63 5.69 -12.19
C ILE A 54 -8.10 5.33 -10.80
N LEU A 55 -6.94 5.86 -10.40
CA LEU A 55 -6.36 5.64 -9.09
C LEU A 55 -7.31 6.08 -7.97
N ALA A 56 -7.78 7.33 -8.03
CA ALA A 56 -8.63 7.89 -6.98
C ALA A 56 -9.99 7.16 -6.86
N GLN A 57 -10.57 6.77 -7.99
CA GLN A 57 -11.92 6.21 -8.01
C GLN A 57 -11.96 4.73 -7.66
N LYS A 58 -10.91 3.98 -8.05
CA LYS A 58 -10.87 2.52 -7.95
C LYS A 58 -9.94 2.06 -6.84
N TYR A 59 -8.73 2.62 -6.75
CA TYR A 59 -7.65 1.99 -6.01
C TYR A 59 -7.30 2.67 -4.69
N PHE A 60 -7.64 3.95 -4.51
CA PHE A 60 -7.63 4.55 -3.18
C PHE A 60 -8.63 3.84 -2.28
N ARG A 61 -8.16 3.45 -1.10
CA ARG A 61 -9.01 3.03 -0.01
C ARG A 61 -9.84 4.25 0.43
N LYS A 62 -11.15 4.22 0.19
CA LYS A 62 -12.02 5.38 0.40
C LYS A 62 -12.31 5.73 1.86
N ALA A 63 -12.21 4.75 2.75
CA ALA A 63 -12.50 4.92 4.17
C ALA A 63 -11.86 3.80 5.01
N GLY A 64 -11.79 4.02 6.32
CA GLY A 64 -11.32 3.03 7.29
C GLY A 64 -9.80 2.97 7.44
N VAL A 65 -9.05 3.90 6.83
CA VAL A 65 -7.63 4.08 7.12
C VAL A 65 -7.50 4.84 8.44
N PRO A 66 -6.90 4.26 9.49
CA PRO A 66 -6.73 4.95 10.77
C PRO A 66 -5.78 6.15 10.61
N VAL A 67 -6.13 7.29 11.17
CA VAL A 67 -5.26 8.49 11.15
C VAL A 67 -4.05 8.37 12.09
N ALA A 68 -4.15 7.50 13.10
CA ALA A 68 -3.07 7.17 14.03
C ALA A 68 -2.77 5.67 13.96
N LEU A 69 -1.50 5.35 13.71
CA LEU A 69 -1.00 4.00 13.54
C LEU A 69 0.18 3.77 14.48
N LYS A 70 0.29 2.54 14.98
CA LYS A 70 1.47 2.06 15.70
C LYS A 70 2.07 0.86 14.99
N ARG A 71 3.41 0.77 15.00
CA ARG A 71 4.13 -0.39 14.46
C ARG A 71 4.06 -1.56 15.43
N ILE A 72 4.01 -2.77 14.89
CA ILE A 72 3.99 -4.00 15.68
C ILE A 72 5.38 -4.62 15.61
N GLU A 73 6.04 -4.70 16.76
CA GLU A 73 7.33 -5.32 16.88
C GLU A 73 7.28 -6.81 16.50
N GLU A 74 8.06 -7.17 15.49
CA GLU A 74 8.26 -8.54 15.03
C GLU A 74 9.77 -8.79 15.00
N ASN A 75 10.33 -9.38 16.07
CA ASN A 75 11.78 -9.51 16.28
C ASN A 75 12.55 -10.25 15.17
N SER A 76 11.86 -11.04 14.35
CA SER A 76 12.42 -11.72 13.17
C SER A 76 12.42 -10.87 11.91
N ILE A 77 11.91 -9.64 11.98
CA ILE A 77 11.70 -8.72 10.87
C ILE A 77 12.41 -7.40 11.20
N PRO A 78 13.17 -6.82 10.26
CA PRO A 78 13.76 -5.50 10.43
C PRO A 78 12.70 -4.46 10.79
N SER A 79 13.03 -3.57 11.72
CA SER A 79 12.04 -2.65 12.32
C SER A 79 11.36 -1.71 11.32
N TRP A 80 12.06 -1.36 10.23
CA TRP A 80 11.51 -0.55 9.15
C TRP A 80 10.40 -1.27 8.35
N LEU A 81 10.37 -2.60 8.37
CA LEU A 81 9.44 -3.44 7.63
C LEU A 81 8.30 -3.99 8.51
N TRP A 82 8.28 -3.65 9.80
CA TRP A 82 7.19 -3.98 10.70
C TRP A 82 5.85 -3.49 10.17
N ARG A 83 4.83 -4.35 10.25
CA ARG A 83 3.46 -3.94 9.94
C ARG A 83 2.96 -2.91 10.95
N SER A 84 1.88 -2.23 10.61
CA SER A 84 1.19 -1.30 11.49
C SER A 84 -0.20 -1.81 11.86
N MET A 85 -0.76 -1.24 12.92
CA MET A 85 -2.18 -1.33 13.26
C MET A 85 -2.69 0.02 13.76
N ALA A 86 -4.01 0.15 13.82
CA ALA A 86 -4.67 1.28 14.49
C ALA A 86 -4.12 1.46 15.91
N ASP A 87 -3.75 2.70 16.24
CA ASP A 87 -3.41 3.05 17.61
C ASP A 87 -4.67 3.48 18.37
N GLU A 88 -5.36 2.51 18.98
CA GLU A 88 -6.65 2.73 19.63
C GLU A 88 -6.61 3.81 20.72
N GLU A 89 -5.49 3.93 21.44
CA GLU A 89 -5.33 4.95 22.49
C GLU A 89 -5.25 6.35 21.88
N ALA A 90 -4.40 6.53 20.87
CA ALA A 90 -4.29 7.79 20.15
C ALA A 90 -5.59 8.16 19.41
N LEU A 91 -6.28 7.18 18.82
CA LEU A 91 -7.56 7.38 18.15
C LEU A 91 -8.67 7.76 19.14
N ALA A 92 -8.67 7.18 20.34
CA ALA A 92 -9.67 7.50 21.37
C ALA A 92 -9.61 8.98 21.82
N ALA A 93 -8.44 9.63 21.68
CA ALA A 93 -8.27 11.06 21.97
C ALA A 93 -8.83 11.99 20.88
N LEU A 94 -9.22 11.46 19.72
CA LEU A 94 -9.78 12.21 18.59
C LEU A 94 -11.31 12.08 18.53
N ASP A 95 -11.95 13.05 17.89
CA ASP A 95 -13.38 13.00 17.57
C ASP A 95 -13.69 11.78 16.70
N GLU A 96 -14.76 11.05 17.01
CA GLU A 96 -15.11 9.77 16.37
C GLU A 96 -15.15 9.86 14.83
N THR A 97 -15.65 10.98 14.30
CA THR A 97 -15.77 11.24 12.86
C THR A 97 -14.45 11.53 12.16
N SER A 98 -13.37 11.76 12.91
CA SER A 98 -12.04 12.10 12.39
C SER A 98 -11.01 10.96 12.50
N ARG A 99 -11.37 9.86 13.16
CA ARG A 99 -10.46 8.72 13.43
C ARG A 99 -10.06 7.94 12.19
N PHE A 100 -10.89 7.96 11.16
CA PHE A 100 -10.70 7.17 9.95
C PHE A 100 -10.92 8.02 8.70
N VAL A 101 -10.00 7.88 7.75
CA VAL A 101 -9.99 8.61 6.48
C VAL A 101 -9.83 7.63 5.31
N GLY A 102 -9.79 8.18 4.10
CA GLY A 102 -9.35 7.47 2.90
C GLY A 102 -7.95 7.90 2.49
N GLU A 103 -7.30 7.08 1.65
CA GLU A 103 -6.03 7.41 1.00
C GLU A 103 -6.21 8.66 0.11
N ARG A 104 -5.24 9.57 0.18
CA ARG A 104 -5.17 10.81 -0.61
C ARG A 104 -3.83 10.96 -1.34
N SER A 105 -2.87 10.08 -1.17
CA SER A 105 -1.63 10.06 -1.94
C SER A 105 -1.44 8.73 -2.64
N SER A 106 -1.03 8.78 -3.90
CA SER A 106 -0.55 7.62 -4.65
C SER A 106 0.59 6.90 -3.93
N LYS A 107 1.42 7.62 -3.16
CA LYS A 107 2.48 7.04 -2.34
C LYS A 107 1.93 6.07 -1.30
N GLU A 108 0.77 6.34 -0.70
CA GLU A 108 0.13 5.43 0.25
C GLU A 108 -0.17 4.07 -0.38
N VAL A 109 -0.70 4.10 -1.62
CA VAL A 109 -0.97 2.88 -2.41
C VAL A 109 0.32 2.14 -2.76
N PHE A 110 1.32 2.85 -3.29
CA PHE A 110 2.59 2.22 -3.69
C PHE A 110 3.31 1.63 -2.48
N ASN A 111 3.35 2.36 -1.36
CA ASN A 111 3.99 1.93 -0.12
C ASN A 111 3.32 0.69 0.45
N ARG A 112 1.98 0.62 0.49
CA ARG A 112 1.31 -0.57 1.02
C ARG A 112 1.53 -1.79 0.13
N LEU A 113 1.60 -1.62 -1.19
CA LEU A 113 1.87 -2.70 -2.15
C LEU A 113 3.32 -3.20 -2.01
N ALA A 114 4.28 -2.33 -2.25
CA ALA A 114 5.70 -2.65 -2.20
C ALA A 114 6.10 -3.15 -0.80
N GLY A 115 5.60 -2.51 0.25
CA GLY A 115 5.87 -2.88 1.64
C GLY A 115 5.36 -4.27 1.98
N THR A 116 4.11 -4.61 1.61
CA THR A 116 3.61 -5.98 1.81
C THR A 116 4.37 -7.02 1.02
N TRP A 117 4.68 -6.77 -0.25
CA TRP A 117 5.47 -7.74 -1.03
C TRP A 117 6.85 -7.95 -0.43
N THR A 118 7.49 -6.88 0.03
CA THR A 118 8.78 -6.95 0.72
C THR A 118 8.67 -7.71 2.03
N TYR A 119 7.63 -7.46 2.83
CA TYR A 119 7.34 -8.16 4.09
C TYR A 119 7.14 -9.66 3.87
N TRP A 120 6.35 -10.05 2.88
CA TRP A 120 6.18 -11.46 2.52
C TRP A 120 7.46 -12.09 1.99
N GLY A 121 8.21 -11.38 1.14
CA GLY A 121 9.50 -11.84 0.62
C GLY A 121 10.54 -12.06 1.73
N TRP A 122 10.56 -11.17 2.73
CA TRP A 122 11.41 -11.32 3.92
C TRP A 122 11.04 -12.57 4.71
N LYS A 123 9.75 -12.77 5.02
CA LYS A 123 9.27 -13.98 5.73
C LYS A 123 9.53 -15.26 4.94
N GLY A 124 9.45 -15.18 3.61
CA GLY A 124 9.80 -16.26 2.68
C GLY A 124 11.30 -16.50 2.52
N ARG A 125 12.16 -15.71 3.19
CA ARG A 125 13.63 -15.77 3.08
C ARG A 125 14.13 -15.58 1.64
N TYR A 126 13.47 -14.70 0.88
CA TYR A 126 13.79 -14.47 -0.52
C TYR A 126 15.01 -13.58 -0.72
N PHE A 127 15.34 -12.69 0.22
CA PHE A 127 16.44 -11.74 0.09
C PHE A 127 17.74 -12.29 0.70
N ASP A 128 18.88 -12.00 0.06
CA ASP A 128 20.20 -12.40 0.60
C ASP A 128 20.58 -11.53 1.81
N THR A 129 20.23 -10.23 1.77
CA THR A 129 20.54 -9.24 2.82
C THR A 129 19.35 -8.31 3.11
N GLU A 130 19.42 -7.54 4.20
CA GLU A 130 18.46 -6.46 4.47
C GLU A 130 18.53 -5.35 3.39
N ASP A 131 19.72 -5.07 2.87
CA ASP A 131 19.90 -4.07 1.81
C ASP A 131 19.20 -4.49 0.51
N ASP A 132 19.18 -5.80 0.19
CA ASP A 132 18.42 -6.32 -0.94
C ASP A 132 16.90 -6.12 -0.75
N ALA A 133 16.41 -6.31 0.47
CA ALA A 133 14.99 -6.08 0.79
C ALA A 133 14.63 -4.59 0.69
N ARG A 134 15.51 -3.68 1.14
CA ARG A 134 15.33 -2.24 0.97
C ARG A 134 15.38 -1.83 -0.50
N ALA A 135 16.33 -2.34 -1.25
CA ALA A 135 16.43 -2.10 -2.68
C ALA A 135 15.17 -2.56 -3.41
N PHE A 136 14.64 -3.75 -3.08
CA PHE A 136 13.38 -4.20 -3.66
C PHE A 136 12.21 -3.28 -3.33
N TYR A 137 12.07 -2.85 -2.07
CA TYR A 137 11.01 -1.92 -1.66
C TYR A 137 11.09 -0.61 -2.44
N ASP A 138 12.27 0.01 -2.47
CA ASP A 138 12.48 1.32 -3.11
C ASP A 138 12.26 1.25 -4.63
N GLU A 139 12.84 0.25 -5.30
CA GLU A 139 12.68 0.06 -6.75
C GLU A 139 11.22 -0.22 -7.13
N MET A 140 10.49 -1.01 -6.33
CA MET A 140 9.06 -1.24 -6.57
C MET A 140 8.24 0.04 -6.40
N CYS A 141 8.50 0.83 -5.35
CA CYS A 141 7.84 2.12 -5.17
C CYS A 141 8.08 3.06 -6.36
N PHE A 142 9.34 3.17 -6.82
CA PHE A 142 9.69 3.97 -7.99
C PHE A 142 8.99 3.46 -9.25
N MET A 143 9.10 2.16 -9.55
CA MET A 143 8.55 1.58 -10.77
C MET A 143 7.02 1.67 -10.84
N LEU A 144 6.32 1.55 -9.72
CA LEU A 144 4.87 1.77 -9.65
C LEU A 144 4.52 3.25 -9.93
N ALA A 145 5.24 4.19 -9.33
CA ALA A 145 5.02 5.63 -9.54
C ALA A 145 5.33 6.05 -11.00
N ALA A 146 6.40 5.53 -11.58
CA ALA A 146 6.80 5.77 -12.97
C ALA A 146 6.01 4.92 -13.99
N GLN A 147 5.00 4.15 -13.55
CA GLN A 147 4.18 3.27 -14.39
C GLN A 147 4.99 2.26 -15.24
N MET A 148 6.15 1.83 -14.73
CA MET A 148 7.01 0.81 -15.37
C MET A 148 6.51 -0.62 -15.13
N CYS A 149 5.75 -0.82 -14.06
CA CYS A 149 5.08 -2.07 -13.75
C CYS A 149 3.69 -1.80 -13.15
N ALA A 150 2.80 -2.79 -13.29
CA ALA A 150 1.50 -2.77 -12.64
C ALA A 150 1.07 -4.21 -12.32
N PRO A 151 0.71 -4.53 -11.06
CA PRO A 151 0.06 -5.80 -10.77
C PRO A 151 -1.37 -5.80 -11.32
N ASN A 152 -2.02 -6.96 -11.28
CA ASN A 152 -3.43 -7.07 -11.63
C ASN A 152 -4.33 -6.33 -10.62
N SER A 153 -5.58 -6.07 -11.02
CA SER A 153 -6.50 -5.24 -10.25
C SER A 153 -6.75 -5.67 -8.79
N PRO A 154 -6.92 -6.96 -8.46
CA PRO A 154 -7.16 -7.38 -7.07
C PRO A 154 -6.04 -6.99 -6.10
N GLN A 155 -4.78 -7.01 -6.56
CA GLN A 155 -3.64 -6.56 -5.77
C GLN A 155 -3.78 -5.07 -5.41
N TRP A 156 -4.11 -4.23 -6.39
CA TRP A 156 -4.32 -2.79 -6.14
C TRP A 156 -5.40 -2.53 -5.09
N PHE A 157 -6.48 -3.32 -5.05
CA PHE A 157 -7.56 -3.10 -4.08
C PHE A 157 -7.19 -3.52 -2.66
N ASN A 158 -6.45 -4.62 -2.49
CA ASN A 158 -6.42 -5.33 -1.20
C ASN A 158 -5.02 -5.47 -0.60
N THR A 159 -3.99 -5.62 -1.43
CA THR A 159 -2.63 -5.88 -0.95
C THR A 159 -2.11 -4.67 -0.19
N GLY A 160 -1.49 -4.91 0.96
CA GLY A 160 -1.01 -3.81 1.79
C GLY A 160 -1.97 -3.32 2.85
N LEU A 161 -3.28 -3.53 2.72
CA LEU A 161 -4.24 -2.94 3.68
C LEU A 161 -4.02 -3.47 5.12
N HIS A 162 -3.76 -4.77 5.26
CA HIS A 162 -3.44 -5.35 6.56
C HIS A 162 -2.06 -4.94 7.07
N TRP A 163 -1.04 -4.92 6.20
CA TRP A 163 0.33 -4.59 6.61
C TRP A 163 0.52 -3.11 6.94
N ALA A 164 -0.01 -2.20 6.11
CA ALA A 164 0.18 -0.77 6.26
C ALA A 164 -0.74 -0.16 7.33
N TYR A 165 -1.96 -0.69 7.49
CA TYR A 165 -3.00 -0.06 8.30
C TYR A 165 -3.62 -0.97 9.37
N GLY A 166 -3.31 -2.27 9.36
CA GLY A 166 -3.99 -3.26 10.22
C GLY A 166 -5.44 -3.51 9.85
N ILE A 167 -5.88 -3.12 8.64
CA ILE A 167 -7.25 -3.36 8.18
C ILE A 167 -7.41 -4.87 7.93
N ASP A 168 -8.41 -5.45 8.59
CA ASP A 168 -8.72 -6.87 8.48
C ASP A 168 -10.23 -7.12 8.27
N GLY A 169 -10.59 -8.35 7.92
CA GLY A 169 -11.95 -8.81 7.72
C GLY A 169 -12.03 -10.34 7.69
N PRO A 170 -13.23 -10.93 7.84
CA PRO A 170 -13.38 -12.38 7.88
C PRO A 170 -12.92 -13.01 6.56
N GLY A 171 -12.22 -14.15 6.65
CA GLY A 171 -11.74 -14.88 5.49
C GLY A 171 -12.85 -15.19 4.48
N GLN A 172 -12.59 -14.87 3.20
CA GLN A 172 -13.58 -14.99 2.12
C GLN A 172 -13.42 -16.28 1.29
N GLY A 173 -12.79 -17.31 1.88
CA GLY A 173 -12.60 -18.61 1.23
C GLY A 173 -11.31 -18.75 0.41
N HIS A 174 -10.38 -17.81 0.50
CA HIS A 174 -9.08 -17.87 -0.15
C HIS A 174 -8.13 -18.86 0.53
N TYR A 175 -7.12 -19.32 -0.22
CA TYR A 175 -6.05 -20.18 0.26
C TYR A 175 -4.70 -19.57 -0.11
N TYR A 176 -3.70 -19.83 0.72
CA TYR A 176 -2.30 -19.50 0.44
C TYR A 176 -1.43 -20.71 0.77
N VAL A 177 -0.20 -20.72 0.26
CA VAL A 177 0.80 -21.71 0.65
C VAL A 177 1.59 -21.13 1.81
N ASP A 178 1.53 -21.78 2.97
CA ASP A 178 2.27 -21.39 4.15
C ASP A 178 3.77 -21.57 3.91
N ALA A 179 4.55 -20.51 4.10
CA ALA A 179 5.96 -20.48 3.70
C ALA A 179 6.86 -21.38 4.57
N GLU A 180 6.45 -21.65 5.83
CA GLU A 180 7.24 -22.49 6.74
C GLU A 180 6.94 -23.98 6.55
N THR A 181 5.66 -24.32 6.40
CA THR A 181 5.19 -25.71 6.31
C THR A 181 5.03 -26.21 4.88
N GLY A 182 4.97 -25.31 3.90
CA GLY A 182 4.71 -25.61 2.49
C GLY A 182 3.29 -26.09 2.21
N ARG A 183 2.36 -25.97 3.16
CA ARG A 183 1.00 -26.51 3.05
C ARG A 183 0.02 -25.48 2.52
N LEU A 184 -0.93 -25.95 1.71
CA LEU A 184 -2.09 -25.16 1.31
C LEU A 184 -2.97 -24.92 2.55
N THR A 185 -3.10 -23.66 2.93
CA THR A 185 -3.78 -23.22 4.15
C THR A 185 -4.92 -22.29 3.78
N LYS A 186 -6.09 -22.52 4.39
CA LYS A 186 -7.24 -21.63 4.23
C LYS A 186 -6.99 -20.32 4.99
N SER A 187 -7.13 -19.18 4.31
CA SER A 187 -6.97 -17.89 4.97
C SER A 187 -8.10 -17.64 5.96
N LYS A 188 -7.74 -17.18 7.17
CA LYS A 188 -8.68 -16.72 8.19
C LYS A 188 -9.04 -15.24 8.02
N SER A 189 -8.21 -14.51 7.27
CA SER A 189 -8.29 -13.07 7.03
C SER A 189 -8.57 -12.79 5.54
N ALA A 190 -9.35 -11.75 5.27
CA ALA A 190 -9.56 -11.24 3.91
C ALA A 190 -8.35 -10.47 3.35
N TYR A 191 -7.48 -9.92 4.21
CA TYR A 191 -6.48 -8.92 3.84
C TYR A 191 -5.04 -9.27 4.20
N GLU A 192 -4.80 -10.28 5.03
CA GLU A 192 -3.44 -10.75 5.36
C GLU A 192 -2.79 -11.48 4.18
N HIS A 193 -3.59 -12.26 3.45
CA HIS A 193 -3.21 -12.97 2.22
C HIS A 193 -4.32 -12.82 1.17
N PRO A 194 -4.52 -11.60 0.64
CA PRO A 194 -5.59 -11.36 -0.33
C PRO A 194 -5.28 -12.09 -1.63
N GLN A 195 -6.34 -12.55 -2.30
CA GLN A 195 -6.19 -13.24 -3.58
C GLN A 195 -5.65 -12.27 -4.65
N PRO A 196 -4.65 -12.69 -5.46
CA PRO A 196 -4.27 -11.96 -6.66
C PRO A 196 -5.36 -11.98 -7.71
#